data_AF-A0A1A8JMY6-F1
#
_entry.id   AF-A0A1A8JMY6-F1
#
_cell.length_a   1.000
_cell.length_b   1.000
_cell.length_c   1.000
_cell.angle_alpha   90.00
_cell.angle_beta   90.00
_cell.angle_gamma   90.00
#
_symmetry.space_group_name_H-M   'P 1'
#
loop_
_entity.id
_entity.type
_entity.pdbx_description
1 polymer ?
#
loop_
_entity_poly.entity_id
_entity_poly.type
_entity_poly.pdbx_seq_one_letter_code
_entity_poly.pdbx_strand_id
1 'polypeptide(L)' 'GCAERALWECPGSQVCIKPSMICDGFPDCPLLVDEANCSVCQDNELACNNHQCVHRTLWCDGKKHCS' A
#
# COMPACT_ATOMS: atom_id res chain seq x y z
N GLY A 1 7.14 -1.92 19.18
CA GLY A 1 7.51 -2.05 17.75
C GLY A 1 6.40 -1.50 16.87
N CYS A 2 6.68 -1.12 15.63
CA CYS A 2 5.69 -0.44 14.78
C CYS A 2 4.47 -1.29 14.43
N ALA A 3 4.62 -2.61 14.47
CA ALA A 3 3.52 -3.58 14.47
C ALA A 3 2.51 -3.41 15.63
N GLU A 4 2.92 -2.92 16.81
CA GLU A 4 2.02 -2.69 17.96
C GLU A 4 1.06 -1.51 17.74
N ARG A 5 1.33 -0.68 16.73
CA ARG A 5 0.51 0.48 16.36
C ARG A 5 -0.12 0.35 14.97
N ALA A 6 -0.06 -0.84 14.36
CA ALA A 6 -0.48 -1.07 12.98
C ALA A 6 0.17 -0.09 11.97
N LEU A 7 1.43 0.29 12.23
CA LEU A 7 2.22 1.16 11.36
C LEU A 7 3.07 0.32 10.42
N TRP A 8 3.31 0.83 9.22
CA TRP A 8 4.23 0.25 8.26
C TRP A 8 5.65 0.75 8.54
N GLU A 9 6.60 -0.18 8.63
CA GLU A 9 8.00 0.13 8.87
C GLU A 9 8.73 0.24 7.53
N CYS A 10 9.37 1.37 7.29
CA CYS A 10 10.08 1.65 6.05
C CYS A 10 11.21 0.61 5.86
N PRO A 11 11.22 -0.18 4.77
CA PRO A 11 12.30 -1.13 4.51
C PRO A 11 13.64 -0.39 4.39
N GLY A 12 14.60 -0.75 5.24
CA GLY A 12 15.91 -0.09 5.32
C GLY A 12 15.97 1.11 6.27
N SER A 13 14.91 1.40 7.03
CA SER A 13 14.90 2.45 8.05
C SER A 13 14.05 2.05 9.27
N GLN A 14 14.28 2.66 10.43
CA GLN A 14 13.44 2.50 11.63
C GLN A 14 12.25 3.47 11.67
N VAL A 15 11.92 4.06 10.53
CA VAL A 15 10.81 5.00 10.40
C VAL A 15 9.52 4.22 10.22
N CYS A 16 8.49 4.66 10.94
CA CYS A 16 7.20 4.00 10.97
C CYS A 16 6.12 4.97 10.58
N ILE A 17 5.50 4.68 9.45
CA ILE A 17 4.50 5.53 8.81
C ILE A 17 3.16 4.81 8.83
N LYS A 18 2.09 5.56 8.60
CA LYS A 18 0.79 4.93 8.47
C LYS A 18 0.71 4.20 7.13
N PRO A 19 -0.03 3.10 7.02
CA PRO A 19 -0.28 2.47 5.72
C PRO A 19 -0.94 3.43 4.72
N SER A 20 -1.67 4.45 5.21
CA SER A 20 -2.27 5.52 4.41
C SER A 20 -1.28 6.54 3.85
N MET A 21 -0.03 6.54 4.33
CA MET A 21 1.08 7.39 3.89
C MET A 21 1.94 6.68 2.82
N ILE A 22 1.65 5.43 2.50
CA ILE A 22 2.29 4.73 1.40
C ILE A 22 1.58 5.15 0.12
N CYS A 23 2.33 5.56 -0.90
CA CYS A 23 1.77 5.99 -2.18
C CYS A 23 0.84 7.21 -2.06
N ASP A 24 1.03 8.08 -1.08
CA ASP A 24 0.21 9.27 -0.91
C ASP A 24 0.74 10.49 -1.71
N GLY A 25 1.86 10.31 -2.40
CA GLY A 25 2.55 11.34 -3.17
C GLY A 25 3.54 12.14 -2.32
N PHE A 26 3.66 11.84 -1.02
CA PHE A 26 4.61 12.45 -0.11
C PHE A 26 5.67 11.42 0.32
N PRO A 27 6.95 11.80 0.26
CA PRO A 27 8.02 10.96 0.77
C PRO A 27 8.07 11.05 2.30
N ASP A 28 7.34 10.16 2.98
CA ASP A 28 7.39 9.99 4.42
C ASP A 28 8.54 9.06 4.86
N CYS A 29 8.99 8.14 4.00
CA CYS A 29 10.21 7.38 4.26
C CYS A 29 11.47 8.11 3.78
N PRO A 30 12.57 8.03 4.55
CA PRO A 30 13.85 8.68 4.19
C PRO A 30 14.52 8.10 2.94
N LEU A 31 14.12 6.90 2.52
CA LEU A 31 14.59 6.26 1.30
C LEU A 31 13.58 6.39 0.15
N LEU A 32 12.53 7.18 0.31
CA LEU A 32 11.40 7.28 -0.62
C LEU A 32 10.73 5.92 -0.90
N VAL A 33 10.96 4.89 -0.07
CA VAL A 33 10.52 3.51 -0.36
C VAL A 33 9.01 3.32 -0.30
N ASP A 34 8.33 4.17 0.45
CA ASP A 34 6.88 4.36 0.48
C ASP A 34 6.32 4.86 -0.85
N GLU A 35 7.08 5.67 -1.59
CA GLU A 35 6.70 6.25 -2.89
C GLU A 35 7.37 5.58 -4.10
N ALA A 36 8.51 4.90 -3.90
CA ALA A 36 9.38 4.40 -4.96
C ALA A 36 8.91 3.08 -5.56
N ASN A 37 8.20 2.27 -4.78
CA ASN A 37 7.61 1.03 -5.26
C ASN A 37 6.08 1.09 -5.23
N CYS A 38 5.55 2.28 -5.54
CA CYS A 38 4.15 2.46 -5.82
C CYS A 38 3.80 1.81 -7.16
N SER A 39 3.83 0.48 -7.15
CA SER A 39 3.27 -0.33 -8.22
C SER A 39 1.78 -0.06 -8.18
N VAL A 40 1.33 0.92 -8.98
CA VAL A 40 -0.03 0.90 -9.54
C VAL A 40 -0.20 -0.55 -9.95
N CYS A 41 -1.12 -1.23 -9.29
CA CYS A 41 -1.22 -2.68 -9.21
C CYS A 41 -0.77 -3.42 -10.48
N GLN A 42 -0.22 -4.63 -10.33
CA GLN A 42 0.24 -5.46 -11.47
C GLN A 42 -0.76 -5.39 -12.64
N ASP A 43 -0.37 -5.55 -13.90
CA ASP A 43 -1.28 -5.40 -15.07
C ASP A 43 -2.63 -6.17 -14.94
N ASN A 44 -2.60 -7.26 -14.16
CA ASN A 44 -3.72 -8.13 -13.83
C ASN A 44 -4.40 -7.84 -12.48
N GLU A 45 -4.09 -6.74 -11.82
CA GLU A 45 -4.63 -6.28 -10.55
C GLU A 45 -5.13 -4.85 -10.74
N LEU A 46 -6.24 -4.49 -10.09
CA LEU A 46 -6.73 -3.12 -10.09
C LEU A 46 -6.63 -2.55 -8.66
N ALA A 47 -6.48 -1.24 -8.58
CA ALA A 47 -6.36 -0.52 -7.32
C ALA A 47 -7.74 -0.27 -6.71
N CYS A 48 -7.93 -0.74 -5.48
CA CYS A 48 -9.08 -0.36 -4.66
C CYS A 48 -8.92 1.07 -4.16
N ASN A 49 -10.03 1.67 -3.71
CA ASN A 49 -10.05 3.03 -3.16
C ASN A 49 -9.21 3.21 -1.88
N ASN A 50 -8.73 2.11 -1.30
CA ASN A 50 -7.86 2.03 -0.13
C ASN A 50 -6.39 1.71 -0.52
N HIS A 51 -6.03 1.87 -1.80
CA HIS A 51 -4.74 1.52 -2.40
C HIS A 51 -4.34 0.04 -2.27
N GLN A 52 -5.30 -0.83 -1.95
CA GLN A 52 -5.11 -2.27 -1.94
C GLN A 52 -5.24 -2.80 -3.36
N CYS A 53 -4.28 -3.61 -3.79
CA CYS A 53 -4.32 -4.24 -5.10
C CYS A 53 -5.13 -5.53 -5.05
N VAL A 54 -6.11 -5.65 -5.93
CA VAL A 54 -6.95 -6.84 -6.03
C VAL A 54 -6.92 -7.35 -7.46
N HIS A 55 -6.78 -8.66 -7.62
CA HIS A 55 -6.71 -9.29 -8.93
C HIS A 55 -7.96 -8.98 -9.78
N ARG A 56 -7.77 -8.74 -11.07
CA ARG A 56 -8.83 -8.39 -12.04
C ARG A 56 -9.94 -9.44 -12.11
N THR A 57 -9.62 -10.70 -11.86
CA THR A 57 -10.61 -11.80 -11.80
C THR A 57 -11.52 -11.72 -10.58
N LEU A 58 -11.08 -11.03 -9.53
CA LEU A 58 -11.84 -10.78 -8.30
C LEU A 58 -12.64 -9.47 -8.40
N TRP A 59 -12.51 -8.75 -9.52
CA TRP A 59 -13.34 -7.60 -9.83
C TRP A 59 -14.69 -8.07 -10.41
N CYS A 60 -15.78 -7.50 -9.91
CA CYS A 60 -17.14 -7.84 -10.33
C CYS A 60 -17.55 -9.31 -10.13
N ASP A 61 -16.87 -10.06 -9.25
CA ASP A 61 -17.24 -11.45 -8.92
C ASP A 61 -18.43 -11.55 -7.93
N GLY A 62 -18.96 -10.40 -7.50
CA GLY A 62 -20.04 -10.30 -6.52
C GLY A 62 -19.59 -10.32 -5.06
N LYS A 63 -18.27 -10.37 -4.80
CA LYS A 63 -17.71 -10.28 -3.44
C LYS A 63 -16.92 -8.99 -3.26
N LYS A 64 -17.00 -8.44 -2.05
CA LYS A 64 -16.21 -7.26 -1.68
C LYS A 64 -14.79 -7.71 -1.34
N HIS A 65 -13.87 -7.48 -2.26
CA HIS A 65 -12.45 -7.78 -2.06
C HIS A 65 -11.64 -6.56 -1.59
N CYS A 66 -12.09 -5.37 -1.98
CA CYS A 66 -11.60 -4.12 -1.41
C CYS A 66 -12.11 -3.98 0.03
N SER A 67 -11.18 -3.92 1.00
CA SER A 67 -11.53 -3.73 2.42
C SER A 67 -12.07 -2.33 2.69
#